data_AF-A0A519KC57-F1
#
_entry.id   AF-A0A519KC57-F1
#
_cell.length_a   1.000
_cell.length_b   1.000
_cell.length_c   1.000
_cell.angle_alpha   90.00
_cell.angle_beta   90.00
_cell.angle_gamma   90.00
#
_symmetry.space_group_name_H-M   'P 1'
#
loop_
_entity.id
_entity.type
_entity.pdbx_description
1 polymer ?
#
loop_
_entity_poly.entity_id
_entity_poly.type
_entity_poly.pdbx_seq_one_letter_code
_entity_poly.pdbx_strand_id
1 'polypeptide(L)' 'RAGVETGDDGWTVSTVDGKLSAQFEHTVAVTRTGVRVLTLRADETAA' A
#
# COMPACT_ATOMS: atom_id res chain seq x y z
N ARG A 1 19.42 -4.55 -9.13
CA ARG A 1 19.44 -3.16 -8.59
C ARG A 1 18.02 -2.84 -8.18
N ALA A 2 17.77 -2.32 -6.98
CA ALA A 2 16.42 -1.87 -6.62
C ALA A 2 16.07 -0.62 -7.44
N GLY A 3 14.91 -0.62 -8.08
CA GLY A 3 14.45 0.46 -8.95
C GLY A 3 13.08 0.16 -9.53
N VAL A 4 12.43 1.20 -10.03
CA VAL A 4 11.17 1.11 -10.75
C VAL A 4 11.28 1.87 -12.07
N GLU A 5 10.43 1.52 -13.02
CA GLU A 5 10.22 2.23 -14.27
C GLU A 5 8.73 2.56 -14.44
N THR A 6 8.44 3.66 -15.13
CA THR A 6 7.07 4.06 -15.50
C THR A 6 6.85 3.67 -16.94
N GLY A 7 5.77 2.95 -17.21
CA GLY A 7 5.41 2.51 -18.56
C GLY A 7 5.05 3.68 -19.48
N ASP A 8 5.03 3.40 -20.79
CA ASP A 8 4.66 4.37 -21.82
C ASP A 8 3.21 4.86 -21.70
N ASP A 9 2.38 4.14 -20.94
CA ASP A 9 1.03 4.57 -20.57
C ASP A 9 1.00 5.73 -19.56
N GLY A 10 2.14 6.05 -18.93
CA GLY A 10 2.28 7.08 -17.92
C GLY A 10 1.77 6.69 -16.53
N TRP A 11 1.36 5.44 -16.31
CA TRP A 11 0.70 4.99 -15.08
C TRP A 11 1.31 3.73 -14.47
N THR A 12 1.63 2.74 -15.30
CA THR A 12 2.11 1.46 -14.81
C THR A 12 3.51 1.62 -14.20
N VAL A 13 3.69 1.17 -12.97
CA VAL A 13 4.99 1.16 -12.28
C VAL A 13 5.44 -0.29 -12.09
N SER A 14 6.50 -0.70 -12.79
CA SER A 14 7.09 -2.04 -12.72
C SER A 14 8.46 -2.02 -12.03
N THR A 15 8.85 -3.15 -11.42
CA THR A 15 10.21 -3.35 -10.90
C THR A 15 11.17 -3.53 -12.07
N VAL A 16 12.32 -2.84 -12.02
CA VAL A 16 13.34 -2.95 -13.10
C VAL A 16 13.93 -4.36 -13.25
N ASP A 17 13.79 -5.21 -12.23
CA ASP A 17 14.25 -6.60 -12.25
C ASP A 17 13.14 -7.61 -12.59
N GLY A 18 11.92 -7.14 -12.87
CA GLY A 18 10.77 -7.95 -13.26
C GLY A 18 10.24 -8.89 -12.17
N LYS A 19 10.74 -8.78 -10.93
CA LYS A 19 10.27 -9.63 -9.83
C LYS A 19 8.96 -9.11 -9.26
N LEU A 20 8.24 -10.01 -8.57
CA LEU A 20 6.96 -9.71 -7.96
C LEU A 20 7.05 -8.59 -6.91
N SER A 21 6.02 -7.75 -6.87
CA SER A 21 5.81 -6.70 -5.88
C SER A 21 4.42 -6.86 -5.24
N ALA A 22 4.27 -6.41 -4.01
CA ALA A 22 3.00 -6.40 -3.29
C ALA A 22 2.87 -5.12 -2.46
N GLN A 23 1.62 -4.64 -2.31
CA GLN A 23 1.27 -3.47 -1.50
C GLN A 23 -0.03 -3.76 -0.75
N PHE A 24 -0.12 -3.24 0.47
CA PHE A 24 -1.37 -3.10 1.22
C PHE A 24 -1.50 -1.65 1.67
N GLU A 25 -2.74 -1.16 1.78
CA GLU A 25 -3.01 0.21 2.20
C GLU A 25 -4.19 0.26 3.17
N HIS A 26 -4.05 1.05 4.24
CA HIS A 26 -5.15 1.46 5.09
C HIS A 26 -5.09 2.96 5.32
N THR A 27 -6.25 3.62 5.18
CA THR A 27 -6.42 4.98 5.72
C THR A 27 -6.63 4.91 7.23
N VAL A 28 -5.90 5.73 7.99
CA VAL A 28 -6.00 5.78 9.45
C VAL A 28 -6.30 7.20 9.96
N ALA A 29 -6.98 7.30 11.10
CA ALA A 29 -7.14 8.55 11.84
C ALA A 29 -6.35 8.50 13.15
N VAL A 30 -5.54 9.52 13.41
CA VAL A 30 -4.88 9.69 14.72
C VAL A 30 -5.92 10.14 15.75
N THR A 31 -5.86 9.54 16.93
CA THR A 31 -6.73 9.84 18.07
C THR A 31 -5.86 10.19 19.28
N ARG A 32 -6.48 10.63 20.38
CA ARG A 32 -5.75 10.97 21.62
C ARG A 32 -4.93 9.80 22.19
N THR A 33 -5.37 8.56 21.95
CA THR A 33 -4.80 7.36 22.60
C THR A 33 -4.21 6.36 21.62
N GLY A 34 -4.13 6.68 20.32
CA GLY A 34 -3.63 5.77 19.29
C GLY A 34 -4.18 6.09 17.90
N VAL A 35 -4.30 5.09 17.04
CA VAL A 35 -4.86 5.23 15.69
C VAL A 35 -6.13 4.41 15.51
N ARG A 36 -7.04 4.88 14.66
CA ARG A 36 -8.20 4.14 14.18
C ARG A 36 -8.03 3.82 12.71
N VAL A 37 -8.11 2.55 12.34
CA VAL A 37 -8.13 2.09 10.95
C VAL A 37 -9.51 2.37 10.35
N LEU A 38 -9.58 3.25 9.35
CA LEU A 38 -10.84 3.70 8.73
C LEU A 38 -11.34 2.76 7.62
N THR A 39 -10.47 1.87 7.16
CA THR A 39 -10.71 0.97 6.01
C THR A 39 -10.62 -0.50 6.40
N LEU A 40 -10.78 -0.79 7.70
CA LEU A 40 -10.81 -2.15 8.25
C LEU A 40 -12.05 -2.89 7.74
N ARG A 41 -11.92 -4.15 7.35
CA ARG A 41 -13.07 -4.98 6.98
C ARG A 41 -13.86 -5.40 8.22
N ALA A 42 -15.12 -5.79 8.01
CA ALA A 42 -16.02 -6.19 9.09
C ALA A 42 -15.56 -7.46 9.84
N ASP A 43 -14.79 -8.32 9.17
CA ASP A 43 -14.25 -9.58 9.69
C ASP A 43 -12.79 -9.46 10.16
N GLU A 44 -12.19 -8.27 10.06
CA GLU A 44 -10.82 -8.02 10.49
C GLU A 44 -10.78 -7.44 11.91
N THR A 45 -9.72 -7.76 12.65
CA THR A 45 -9.42 -7.14 13.95
C THR A 45 -8.14 -6.32 13.82
N ALA A 46 -8.20 -5.05 14.21
CA ALA A 46 -7.00 -4.24 14.34
C ALA A 46 -6.16 -4.76 15.52
N ALA A 47 -4.88 -5.03 15.26
CA ALA A 47 -3.92 -5.51 16.26
C ALA A 47 -3.61 -4.47 17.33
#